data_AF-A0A536AV42-F1
#
_entry.id   AF-A0A536AV42-F1
#
_cell.length_a   1.000
_cell.length_b   1.000
_cell.length_c   1.000
_cell.angle_alpha   90.00
_cell.angle_beta   90.00
_cell.angle_gamma   90.00
#
_symmetry.space_group_name_H-M   'P 1'
#
loop_
_entity.id
_entity.type
_entity.pdbx_description
1 polymer ?
#
loop_
_entity_poly.entity_id
_entity_poly.type
_entity_poly.pdbx_seq_one_letter_code
_entity_poly.pdbx_strand_id
1 'polypeptide(L)' 'MRIAAGRPADVAREVERLLRAGHRSFVLTRIDRGGMLDLERLGAARYAAGLQSSVELEEETPAAVAASR' A
#
# COMPACT_ATOMS: atom_id res chain seq x y z
N MET A 1 6.93 -0.05 5.17
CA MET A 1 5.84 -0.18 6.17
C MET A 1 4.63 -0.76 5.49
N ARG A 2 4.02 -1.80 6.08
CA ARG A 2 2.86 -2.45 5.47
C ARG A 2 1.58 -1.83 6.00
N ILE A 3 0.64 -1.52 5.11
CA ILE A 3 -0.65 -0.90 5.44
C ILE A 3 -1.77 -1.83 5.01
N ALA A 4 -2.67 -2.16 5.94
CA ALA A 4 -3.80 -3.07 5.71
C ALA A 4 -5.17 -2.40 5.90
N ALA A 5 -5.21 -1.10 6.24
CA ALA A 5 -6.45 -0.36 6.39
C ALA A 5 -7.32 -0.46 5.11
N GLY A 6 -8.60 -0.77 5.28
CA GLY A 6 -9.49 -1.12 4.17
C GLY A 6 -10.07 0.08 3.42
N ARG A 7 -10.23 1.23 4.08
CA ARG A 7 -10.82 2.44 3.45
C ARG A 7 -9.74 3.43 3.02
N PRO A 8 -9.88 4.14 1.90
CA PRO A 8 -8.90 5.13 1.43
C PRO A 8 -8.56 6.20 2.48
N ALA A 9 -9.56 6.72 3.21
CA ALA A 9 -9.33 7.72 4.26
C ALA A 9 -8.52 7.17 5.45
N ASP A 10 -8.73 5.90 5.81
CA ASP A 10 -7.99 5.26 6.90
C ASP A 10 -6.54 4.99 6.48
N VAL A 11 -6.32 4.62 5.22
CA VAL A 11 -4.99 4.50 4.60
C VAL A 11 -4.23 5.82 4.67
N ALA A 12 -4.85 6.94 4.26
CA ALA A 12 -4.22 8.26 4.32
C ALA A 12 -3.79 8.63 5.75
N ARG A 13 -4.68 8.46 6.74
CA ARG A 13 -4.34 8.76 8.15
C ARG A 13 -3.19 7.89 8.68
N GLU A 14 -3.17 6.61 8.29
CA GLU A 14 -2.08 5.72 8.68
C GLU A 14 -0.75 6.11 8.05
N VAL A 15 -0.74 6.46 6.76
CA VAL A 15 0.45 6.99 6.07
C VAL A 15 0.98 8.25 6.78
N GLU A 16 0.13 9.23 7.05
CA GLU A 16 0.54 10.46 7.75
C GLU A 16 1.12 10.19 9.14
N ARG A 17 0.51 9.27 9.90
CA ARG A 17 1.03 8.86 11.21
C ARG A 17 2.44 8.28 11.09
N LEU A 18 2.66 7.41 10.12
CA LEU A 18 3.96 6.77 9.87
C LEU A 18 5.00 7.74 9.30
N LEU A 19 4.59 8.71 8.48
CA LEU A 19 5.47 9.79 8.02
C LEU A 19 5.99 10.63 9.18
N ARG A 20 5.12 10.96 10.14
CA ARG A 20 5.51 11.67 11.38
C ARG A 20 6.49 10.84 12.23
N ALA A 21 6.41 9.51 12.14
CA ALA A 21 7.38 8.60 12.76
C ALA A 21 8.67 8.41 11.95
N GLY A 22 8.84 9.13 10.83
CA GLY A 22 10.06 9.11 10.01
C GLY A 22 10.09 8.05 8.91
N HIS A 23 9.03 7.25 8.73
CA HIS A 23 8.97 6.28 7.65
C HIS A 23 8.74 6.97 6.29
N ARG A 24 9.31 6.40 5.22
CA ARG A 24 9.25 6.95 3.85
C ARG A 24 8.93 5.92 2.77
N SER A 25 8.72 4.66 3.15
CA SER A 25 8.39 3.57 2.21
C SER A 25 7.19 2.80 2.72
N PHE A 26 6.19 2.64 1.85
CA PHE A 26 4.89 2.07 2.17
C PHE A 26 4.48 1.01 1.13
N VAL A 27 3.95 -0.10 1.61
CA VAL A 27 3.37 -1.17 0.77
C VAL A 27 1.95 -1.41 1.24
N LEU A 28 0.98 -1.21 0.35
CA LEU A 28 -0.42 -1.52 0.62
C LEU A 28 -0.66 -3.01 0.41
N THR A 29 -1.26 -3.64 1.40
CA THR A 29 -1.82 -4.98 1.24
C THR A 29 -2.98 -4.90 0.27
N ARG A 30 -2.93 -5.74 -0.77
CA ARG A 30 -4.00 -5.88 -1.76
C ARG A 30 -5.21 -6.54 -1.12
N ILE A 31 -6.41 -5.98 -1.30
CA ILE A 31 -7.66 -6.56 -0.74
C ILE A 31 -8.75 -6.77 -1.80
N ASP A 32 -8.58 -6.18 -2.98
CA ASP A 32 -9.56 -6.20 -4.07
C ASP A 32 -8.93 -6.70 -5.38
N ARG A 33 -7.90 -7.55 -5.28
CA ARG A 33 -7.16 -8.11 -6.45
C ARG A 33 -6.65 -7.05 -7.42
N GLY A 34 -6.31 -5.85 -6.94
CA GLY A 34 -5.89 -4.73 -7.78
C GLY A 34 -7.04 -3.97 -8.44
N GLY A 35 -8.27 -4.23 -8.02
CA GLY A 35 -9.49 -3.55 -8.46
C GLY A 35 -9.59 -2.12 -7.96
N MET A 36 -10.76 -1.50 -8.19
CA MET A 36 -10.98 -0.08 -7.97
C MET A 36 -10.65 0.33 -6.52
N LEU A 37 -11.03 -0.49 -5.54
CA LEU A 37 -10.77 -0.17 -4.14
C LEU A 37 -9.26 -0.12 -3.84
N ASP A 38 -8.47 -1.02 -4.42
CA ASP A 38 -7.01 -0.97 -4.26
C ASP A 38 -6.39 0.26 -4.93
N LEU A 39 -6.92 0.68 -6.08
CA LEU A 39 -6.46 1.90 -6.77
C LEU A 39 -6.82 3.17 -6.00
N GLU A 40 -8.03 3.26 -5.45
CA GLU A 40 -8.44 4.38 -4.60
C GLU A 40 -7.58 4.48 -3.35
N ARG A 41 -7.31 3.34 -2.69
CA ARG A 41 -6.41 3.26 -1.53
C ARG A 41 -4.98 3.66 -1.91
N LEU A 42 -4.47 3.19 -3.04
CA LEU A 42 -3.14 3.54 -3.55
C LEU A 42 -3.03 5.03 -3.84
N GLY A 43 -4.05 5.62 -4.45
CA GLY A 43 -4.14 7.07 -4.69
C GLY A 43 -4.12 7.87 -3.39
N ALA A 44 -4.95 7.50 -2.41
CA ALA A 44 -5.00 8.14 -1.11
C ALA A 44 -3.66 8.06 -0.36
N ALA A 45 -2.99 6.90 -0.42
CA ALA A 45 -1.69 6.71 0.18
C ALA A 45 -0.62 7.59 -0.48
N ARG A 46 -0.56 7.65 -1.82
CA ARG A 46 0.39 8.49 -2.56
C ARG A 46 0.18 9.97 -2.30
N TYR A 47 -1.07 10.41 -2.26
CA TYR A 47 -1.41 11.78 -1.91
C TYR A 47 -0.91 12.14 -0.51
N ALA A 48 -1.18 11.30 0.49
CA ALA A 48 -0.74 11.52 1.86
C ALA A 48 0.79 11.44 2.02
N ALA A 49 1.46 10.53 1.30
CA ALA A 49 2.90 10.28 1.41
C ALA A 49 3.77 11.40 0.81
N GLY A 50 3.23 12.14 -0.15
CA GLY A 50 3.94 13.17 -0.90
C GLY A 50 5.07 12.62 -1.79
N LEU A 51 5.74 13.52 -2.51
CA LEU A 51 6.73 13.17 -3.54
C LEU A 51 8.03 12.53 -3.00
N GLN A 52 8.30 12.65 -1.70
CA GLN A 52 9.55 12.21 -1.06
C GLN A 52 9.47 10.78 -0.49
N SER A 53 8.38 10.07 -0.77
CA SER A 53 8.11 8.74 -0.23
C SER A 53 7.76 7.76 -1.35
N SER A 54 8.09 6.48 -1.18
CA SER A 54 7.62 5.42 -2.07
C SER A 54 6.34 4.78 -1.55
N VAL A 55 5.39 4.55 -2.45
CA VAL A 55 4.12 3.89 -2.16
C VAL A 55 3.78 2.92 -3.27
N GLU A 56 3.73 1.65 -2.91
CA GLU A 56 3.48 0.54 -3.81
C GLU A 56 2.24 -0.24 -3.35
N LEU A 57 1.55 -0.85 -4.31
CA LEU A 57 0.55 -1.88 -4.04
C LEU A 57 1.27 -3.23 -4.12
N GLU A 58 1.08 -4.09 -3.13
CA GLU A 58 1.63 -5.44 -3.16
C GLU A 58 1.32 -6.15 -4.47
N GLU A 59 2.33 -6.77 -5.09
CA GLU A 59 2.21 -7.59 -6.28
C GLU A 59 1.58 -8.96 -5.96
N GLU A 60 0.82 -9.53 -6.91
CA GLU A 60 0.41 -10.93 -6.78
C GLU A 60 1.66 -11.76 -6.98
N THR A 61 2.17 -12.37 -5.93
CA THR A 61 3.20 -13.40 -6.11
C THR A 61 2.47 -14.66 -6.58
N PRO A 62 2.64 -15.12 -7.83
CA PRO A 62 2.06 -16.39 -8.22
C PRO A 62 2.75 -17.48 -7.39
N ALA A 63 2.02 -18.05 -6.43
CA ALA A 63 2.51 -19.10 -5.53
C ALA A 63 2.91 -20.41 -6.26
N ALA A 64 2.86 -20.46 -7.59
CA ALA A 64 3.04 -21.67 -8.40
C ALA A 64 4.44 -21.86 -9.03
N VAL A 65 5.40 -20.92 -8.88
CA VAL A 65 6.73 -21.06 -9.54
C VAL A 65 7.84 -21.50 -8.56
N ALA A 66 7.53 -21.73 -7.28
CA ALA A 66 8.53 -22.21 -6.30
C ALA A 66 8.48 -23.72 -6.03
N ALA A 67 7.54 -24.46 -6.64
CA ALA A 67 7.33 -25.90 -6.39
C ALA A 67 7.86 -26.82 -7.50
N SER A 68 8.76 -26.33 -8.36
CA SER A 68 9.46 -27.16 -9.34
C SER A 68 10.97 -27.11 -9.07
N ARG A 69 11.41 -27.91 -8.11
CA ARG A 69 12.80 -28.38 -7.99
C ARG A 69 12.78 -29.89 -7.86
#